data_AF-A0A1I7DU31-F1
#
_entry.id   AF-A0A1I7DU31-F1
#
_cell.length_a   1.000
_cell.length_b   1.000
_cell.length_c   1.000
_cell.angle_alpha   90.00
_cell.angle_beta   90.00
_cell.angle_gamma   90.00
#
_symmetry.space_group_name_H-M   'P 1'
#
loop_
_entity.id
_entity.type
_entity.pdbx_description
1 polymer ?
#
loop_
_entity_poly.entity_id
_entity_poly.type
_entity_poly.pdbx_seq_one_letter_code
_entity_poly.pdbx_strand_id
1 'polypeptide(L)'
;MGRFLGACLIGVGGCFSSTASAGCPVGQEIFMSCQIADRDTEVMVCSDDQVATYSYGPVGGAPDFFLSEPVTLVDFEPWSGLGKAIHENVTFYNGAFSYEVGGGFERPFSDEEMQLGPQHFGWVEVAQNGKTLSRLECIPDTVTYGFGDGGLYAAKLAAGLVWDDRSKTWVPAAPGQASLLGSETRLPDDGDCLPATEFALRGVAMGDPLMSLGKLGSPEASGVFLAGEEVDRMTLAGMDIDIFRNVVIGMSATTALWEMPSGLRVGLTRGEVTQILGRAPGGATSTAEKFSVLGCLEDRDSFAKLYAVIVFGPDKRVQSISLASLAP
;
A
#
# COMPACT_ATOMS: atom_id res chain seq x y z
N MET A 1 -43.18 -65.92 -24.58
CA MET A 1 -43.41 -64.88 -23.54
C MET A 1 -42.07 -64.24 -23.20
N GLY A 2 -42.02 -62.90 -23.18
CA GLY A 2 -40.92 -62.13 -22.58
C GLY A 2 -39.72 -61.79 -23.47
N ARG A 3 -39.86 -60.76 -24.31
CA ARG A 3 -38.75 -59.95 -24.84
C ARG A 3 -38.23 -59.05 -23.72
N PHE A 4 -36.92 -58.96 -23.50
CA PHE A 4 -36.31 -57.84 -22.76
C PHE A 4 -35.31 -57.11 -23.66
N LEU A 5 -35.69 -55.90 -24.05
CA LEU A 5 -34.86 -54.87 -24.65
C LEU A 5 -34.02 -54.22 -23.54
N GLY A 6 -32.70 -54.35 -23.62
CA GLY A 6 -31.76 -53.56 -22.82
C GLY A 6 -31.26 -52.40 -23.67
N ALA A 7 -31.82 -51.21 -23.47
CA ALA A 7 -31.34 -49.97 -24.08
C ALA A 7 -30.14 -49.44 -23.29
N CYS A 8 -28.97 -49.37 -23.92
CA CYS A 8 -27.80 -48.66 -23.40
C CYS A 8 -27.92 -47.19 -23.82
N LEU A 9 -28.30 -46.33 -22.87
CA LEU A 9 -28.25 -44.88 -23.00
C LEU A 9 -26.78 -44.43 -22.97
N ILE A 10 -26.29 -43.95 -24.11
CA ILE A 10 -25.02 -43.24 -24.22
C ILE A 10 -25.22 -41.86 -23.58
N GLY A 11 -24.74 -41.72 -22.34
CA GLY A 11 -24.65 -40.43 -21.66
C GLY A 11 -23.53 -39.61 -22.29
N VAL A 12 -23.90 -38.66 -23.15
CA VAL A 12 -22.99 -37.61 -23.62
C VAL A 12 -22.76 -36.67 -22.44
N GLY A 13 -21.68 -36.90 -21.70
CA GLY A 13 -21.17 -35.96 -20.72
C GLY A 13 -20.68 -34.71 -21.44
N GLY A 14 -21.44 -33.62 -21.34
CA GLY A 14 -21.00 -32.31 -21.79
C GLY A 14 -19.82 -31.86 -20.94
N CYS A 15 -18.62 -31.87 -21.54
CA CYS A 15 -17.52 -31.06 -21.05
C CYS A 15 -17.95 -29.60 -21.18
N PHE A 16 -18.22 -28.94 -20.06
CA PHE A 16 -18.28 -27.49 -20.01
C PHE A 16 -16.86 -26.98 -20.29
N SER A 17 -16.61 -26.60 -21.54
CA SER A 17 -15.43 -25.82 -21.89
C SER A 17 -15.59 -24.45 -21.23
N SER A 18 -14.86 -24.21 -20.15
CA SER A 18 -14.59 -22.87 -19.66
C SER A 18 -13.84 -22.13 -20.77
N THR A 19 -14.54 -21.26 -21.50
CA THR A 19 -13.90 -20.32 -22.42
C THR A 19 -13.01 -19.42 -21.57
N ALA A 20 -11.70 -19.64 -21.63
CA ALA A 20 -10.73 -18.63 -21.22
C ALA A 20 -11.01 -17.39 -22.09
N SER A 21 -11.58 -16.36 -21.48
CA SER A 21 -11.89 -15.11 -22.17
C SER A 21 -10.60 -14.31 -22.28
N ALA A 22 -10.25 -13.91 -23.50
CA ALA A 22 -9.16 -12.99 -23.82
C ALA A 22 -9.53 -11.52 -23.51
N GLY A 23 -10.25 -11.29 -22.42
CA GLY A 23 -10.86 -10.01 -22.09
C GLY A 23 -11.14 -9.90 -20.60
N CYS A 24 -11.65 -8.75 -20.18
CA CYS A 24 -11.92 -8.52 -18.77
C CYS A 24 -12.84 -9.60 -18.17
N PRO A 25 -12.63 -9.94 -16.88
CA PRO A 25 -13.59 -10.75 -16.13
C PRO A 25 -15.02 -10.19 -16.27
N VAL A 26 -16.00 -11.08 -16.18
CA VAL A 26 -17.42 -10.71 -16.34
C VAL A 26 -17.79 -9.61 -15.35
N GLY A 27 -18.26 -8.46 -15.86
CA GLY A 27 -18.65 -7.30 -15.06
C GLY A 27 -17.57 -6.23 -14.90
N GLN A 28 -16.34 -6.49 -15.33
CA GLN A 28 -15.26 -5.51 -15.31
C GLN A 28 -15.09 -4.82 -16.65
N GLU A 29 -14.62 -3.57 -16.60
CA GLU A 29 -14.27 -2.77 -17.77
C GLU A 29 -12.75 -2.63 -17.89
N ILE A 30 -12.27 -2.42 -19.12
CA ILE A 30 -10.85 -2.18 -19.37
C ILE A 30 -10.49 -0.80 -18.80
N PHE A 31 -9.56 -0.79 -17.86
CA PHE A 31 -8.88 0.44 -17.42
C PHE A 31 -7.74 0.78 -18.40
N MET A 32 -6.88 -0.20 -18.67
CA MET A 32 -5.76 -0.08 -19.58
C MET A 32 -5.47 -1.44 -20.22
N SER A 33 -5.19 -1.48 -21.52
CA SER A 33 -4.61 -2.67 -22.17
C SER A 33 -3.66 -2.28 -23.29
N CYS A 34 -2.66 -3.13 -23.57
CA CYS A 34 -1.78 -2.96 -24.72
C CYS A 34 -1.01 -4.25 -25.04
N GLN A 35 -0.48 -4.32 -26.27
CA GLN A 35 0.55 -5.29 -26.63
C GLN A 35 1.94 -4.73 -26.30
N ILE A 36 2.83 -5.57 -25.79
CA ILE A 36 4.19 -5.18 -25.42
C ILE A 36 5.08 -5.20 -26.67
N ALA A 37 5.82 -4.11 -26.88
CA ALA A 37 6.76 -4.01 -27.98
C ALA A 37 7.80 -5.14 -27.95
N ASP A 38 8.15 -5.65 -29.13
CA ASP A 38 9.12 -6.73 -29.34
C ASP A 38 8.77 -8.06 -28.63
N ARG A 39 7.48 -8.28 -28.29
CA ARG A 39 6.98 -9.51 -27.65
C ARG A 39 5.60 -9.88 -28.18
N ASP A 40 5.33 -11.19 -28.24
CA ASP A 40 3.99 -11.72 -28.54
C ASP A 40 3.12 -11.81 -27.27
N THR A 41 3.20 -10.78 -26.41
CA THR A 41 2.50 -10.72 -25.12
C THR A 41 1.73 -9.42 -24.95
N GLU A 42 0.64 -9.47 -24.21
CA GLU A 42 -0.18 -8.32 -23.83
C GLU A 42 -0.29 -8.17 -22.32
N VAL A 43 -0.61 -6.95 -21.91
CA VAL A 43 -1.02 -6.61 -20.55
C VAL A 43 -2.43 -6.05 -20.60
N MET A 44 -3.23 -6.39 -19.60
CA MET A 44 -4.55 -5.83 -19.43
C MET A 44 -4.87 -5.65 -17.96
N VAL A 45 -5.32 -4.45 -17.63
CA VAL A 45 -5.88 -4.08 -16.35
C VAL A 45 -7.37 -3.85 -16.53
N CYS A 46 -8.16 -4.53 -15.72
CA CYS A 46 -9.60 -4.38 -15.67
C CYS A 46 -10.05 -3.96 -14.28
N SER A 47 -11.19 -3.30 -14.19
CA SER A 47 -11.78 -2.94 -12.90
C SER A 47 -13.30 -2.87 -12.94
N ASP A 48 -13.90 -3.16 -11.81
CA ASP A 48 -15.28 -2.78 -11.45
C ASP A 48 -15.24 -1.84 -10.22
N ASP A 49 -16.36 -1.71 -9.50
CA ASP A 49 -16.47 -0.89 -8.30
C ASP A 49 -15.83 -1.53 -7.05
N GLN A 50 -15.46 -2.81 -7.10
CA GLN A 50 -14.96 -3.59 -5.98
C GLN A 50 -13.52 -4.05 -6.15
N VAL A 51 -13.14 -4.47 -7.36
CA VAL A 51 -11.87 -5.16 -7.65
C VAL A 51 -11.21 -4.60 -8.90
N ALA A 52 -9.89 -4.45 -8.82
CA ALA A 52 -8.99 -4.27 -9.95
C ALA A 52 -8.25 -5.58 -10.23
N THR A 53 -8.08 -5.93 -11.49
CA THR A 53 -7.35 -7.12 -11.92
C THR A 53 -6.23 -6.74 -12.88
N TYR A 54 -5.12 -7.46 -12.80
CA TYR A 54 -3.98 -7.38 -13.70
C TYR A 54 -3.79 -8.73 -14.36
N SER A 55 -3.51 -8.71 -15.66
CA SER A 55 -3.22 -9.90 -16.45
C SER A 55 -2.07 -9.65 -17.42
N TYR A 56 -1.20 -10.64 -17.55
CA TYR A 56 -0.09 -10.65 -18.50
C TYR A 56 0.01 -12.04 -19.15
N GLY A 57 0.17 -12.10 -20.47
CA GLY A 57 0.25 -13.37 -21.19
C GLY A 57 0.31 -13.20 -22.71
N PRO A 58 0.18 -14.29 -23.48
CA PRO A 58 0.13 -14.24 -24.94
C PRO A 58 -1.04 -13.42 -25.47
N VAL A 59 -0.83 -12.70 -26.56
CA VAL A 59 -1.87 -11.87 -27.21
C VAL A 59 -3.11 -12.70 -27.54
N GLY A 60 -4.27 -12.29 -27.03
CA GLY A 60 -5.55 -12.97 -27.27
C GLY A 60 -5.65 -14.37 -26.63
N GLY A 61 -4.70 -14.74 -25.77
CA GLY A 61 -4.63 -16.05 -25.12
C GLY A 61 -5.05 -16.02 -23.65
N ALA A 62 -4.86 -17.15 -22.95
CA ALA A 62 -5.03 -17.19 -21.51
C ALA A 62 -3.84 -16.49 -20.82
N PRO A 63 -4.07 -15.72 -19.74
CA PRO A 63 -2.97 -15.03 -19.06
C PRO A 63 -2.05 -16.04 -18.37
N ASP A 64 -0.74 -15.84 -18.54
CA ASP A 64 0.30 -16.60 -17.83
C ASP A 64 0.42 -16.15 -16.38
N PHE A 65 0.05 -14.90 -16.10
CA PHE A 65 0.12 -14.30 -14.79
C PHE A 65 -1.10 -13.40 -14.55
N PHE A 66 -1.72 -13.55 -13.38
CA PHE A 66 -2.97 -12.87 -13.01
C PHE A 66 -2.92 -12.44 -11.54
N LEU A 67 -3.27 -11.19 -11.27
CA LEU A 67 -3.39 -10.62 -9.92
C LEU A 67 -4.76 -9.96 -9.78
N SER A 68 -5.27 -9.93 -8.54
CA SER A 68 -6.56 -9.34 -8.20
C SER A 68 -6.42 -8.63 -6.87
N GLU A 69 -6.82 -7.36 -6.81
CA GLU A 69 -6.70 -6.51 -5.63
C GLU A 69 -8.01 -5.73 -5.44
N PRO A 70 -8.54 -5.57 -4.22
CA PRO A 70 -9.67 -4.69 -3.98
C PRO A 70 -9.37 -3.25 -4.44
N VAL A 71 -10.35 -2.55 -4.99
CA VAL A 71 -10.24 -1.15 -5.43
C VAL A 71 -9.78 -0.24 -4.28
N THR A 72 -10.16 -0.54 -3.05
CA THR A 72 -9.72 0.21 -1.86
C THR A 72 -8.23 0.05 -1.55
N LEU A 73 -7.60 -1.03 -2.02
CA LEU A 73 -6.22 -1.38 -1.69
C LEU A 73 -5.25 -1.26 -2.85
N VAL A 74 -5.72 -1.37 -4.10
CA VAL A 74 -4.88 -1.22 -5.29
C VAL A 74 -4.25 0.17 -5.31
N ASP A 75 -2.96 0.24 -5.60
CA ASP A 75 -2.22 1.49 -5.67
C ASP A 75 -2.48 2.11 -7.04
N PHE A 76 -3.18 3.24 -7.09
CA PHE A 76 -3.56 3.92 -8.32
C PHE A 76 -3.24 5.39 -8.16
N GLU A 77 -2.49 5.94 -9.12
CA GLU A 77 -2.12 7.35 -9.15
C GLU A 77 -2.85 8.03 -10.32
N PRO A 78 -3.77 8.97 -10.03
CA PRO A 78 -4.43 9.74 -11.06
C PRO A 78 -3.47 10.75 -11.69
N TRP A 79 -3.83 11.23 -12.88
CA TRP A 79 -3.07 12.27 -13.55
C TRP A 79 -3.04 13.55 -12.70
N SER A 80 -1.86 14.10 -12.47
CA SER A 80 -1.66 15.32 -11.66
C SER A 80 -2.33 16.59 -12.20
N GLY A 81 -2.92 16.55 -13.41
CA GLY A 81 -3.46 17.72 -14.10
C GLY A 81 -2.38 18.59 -14.77
N LEU A 82 -1.10 18.21 -14.66
CA LEU A 82 0.02 18.96 -15.20
C LEU A 82 0.66 18.27 -16.41
N GLY A 83 1.14 19.08 -17.37
CA GLY A 83 1.88 18.61 -18.55
C GLY A 83 1.01 18.23 -19.74
N LYS A 84 1.62 18.04 -20.92
CA LYS A 84 0.91 17.68 -22.17
C LYS A 84 0.37 16.25 -22.14
N ALA A 85 1.12 15.35 -21.50
CA ALA A 85 0.82 13.93 -21.40
C ALA A 85 -0.16 13.65 -20.26
N ILE A 86 -1.38 13.28 -20.60
CA ILE A 86 -2.37 12.76 -19.65
C ILE A 86 -2.07 11.28 -19.45
N HIS A 87 -1.79 10.88 -18.23
CA HIS A 87 -1.53 9.48 -17.90
C HIS A 87 -1.90 9.18 -16.46
N GLU A 88 -2.25 7.94 -16.24
CA GLU A 88 -2.50 7.36 -14.93
C GLU A 88 -1.72 6.06 -14.83
N ASN A 89 -1.41 5.66 -13.61
CA ASN A 89 -0.74 4.40 -13.35
C ASN A 89 -1.46 3.63 -12.25
N VAL A 90 -1.33 2.31 -12.30
CA VAL A 90 -1.83 1.39 -11.30
C VAL A 90 -0.76 0.34 -11.01
N THR A 91 -0.50 0.08 -9.74
CA THR A 91 0.52 -0.84 -9.29
C THR A 91 -0.11 -1.99 -8.53
N PHE A 92 0.21 -3.20 -8.98
CA PHE A 92 -0.14 -4.45 -8.30
C PHE A 92 1.09 -5.03 -7.61
N TYR A 93 0.90 -5.61 -6.43
CA TYR A 93 2.00 -6.17 -5.63
C TYR A 93 1.85 -7.68 -5.49
N ASN A 94 2.98 -8.40 -5.55
CA ASN A 94 3.06 -9.83 -5.26
C ASN A 94 4.33 -10.10 -4.44
N GLY A 95 4.19 -10.04 -3.11
CA GLY A 95 5.31 -10.14 -2.19
C GLY A 95 6.30 -8.97 -2.39
N ALA A 96 7.54 -9.30 -2.72
CA ALA A 96 8.59 -8.32 -2.97
C ALA A 96 8.50 -7.63 -4.35
N PHE A 97 7.64 -8.11 -5.24
CA PHE A 97 7.53 -7.60 -6.61
C PHE A 97 6.38 -6.60 -6.75
N SER A 98 6.59 -5.58 -7.57
CA SER A 98 5.54 -4.65 -8.02
C SER A 98 5.47 -4.64 -9.54
N TYR A 99 4.24 -4.48 -10.03
CA TYR A 99 3.89 -4.42 -11.45
C TYR A 99 3.09 -3.13 -11.66
N GLU A 100 3.80 -2.04 -11.97
CA GLU A 100 3.19 -0.77 -12.33
C GLU A 100 2.80 -0.80 -13.80
N VAL A 101 1.55 -0.47 -14.08
CA VAL A 101 0.98 -0.41 -15.41
C VAL A 101 0.52 1.02 -15.64
N GLY A 102 1.11 1.68 -16.64
CA GLY A 102 0.77 3.06 -17.00
C GLY A 102 0.14 3.14 -18.38
N GLY A 103 -0.89 3.96 -18.51
CA GLY A 103 -1.56 4.24 -19.78
C GLY A 103 -1.82 5.74 -19.90
N GLY A 104 -1.67 6.26 -21.12
CA GLY A 104 -1.82 7.69 -21.35
C GLY A 104 -1.88 8.09 -22.81
N PHE A 105 -2.04 9.39 -23.03
CA PHE A 105 -1.91 10.01 -24.33
C PHE A 105 -1.40 11.45 -24.24
N GLU A 106 -0.76 11.92 -25.30
CA GLU A 106 -0.40 13.32 -25.45
C GLU A 106 -1.55 14.15 -26.04
N ARG A 107 -1.85 15.28 -25.40
CA ARG A 107 -2.82 16.25 -25.94
C ARG A 107 -2.23 17.00 -27.13
N PRO A 108 -2.91 17.03 -28.29
CA PRO A 108 -2.46 17.86 -29.41
C PRO A 108 -2.65 19.34 -29.10
N PHE A 109 -1.66 20.18 -29.42
CA PHE A 109 -1.70 21.64 -29.23
C PHE A 109 -1.48 22.43 -30.53
N SER A 110 -0.88 21.83 -31.56
CA SER A 110 -0.74 22.44 -32.89
C SER A 110 -1.80 21.92 -33.89
N ASP A 111 -2.06 22.67 -34.96
CA ASP A 111 -2.97 22.24 -36.03
C ASP A 111 -2.52 20.91 -36.69
N GLU A 112 -1.22 20.68 -36.78
CA GLU A 112 -0.63 19.44 -37.29
C GLU A 112 -0.87 18.27 -36.32
N GLU A 113 -0.69 18.49 -35.03
CA GLU A 113 -0.96 17.47 -34.00
C GLU A 113 -2.45 17.16 -33.91
N MET A 114 -3.32 18.16 -34.05
CA MET A 114 -4.77 17.96 -34.04
C MET A 114 -5.26 17.09 -35.20
N GLN A 115 -4.54 17.08 -36.33
CA GLN A 115 -4.84 16.18 -37.46
C GLN A 115 -4.43 14.73 -37.20
N LEU A 116 -3.36 14.52 -36.44
CA LEU A 116 -2.87 13.19 -36.07
C LEU A 116 -3.69 12.57 -34.92
N GLY A 117 -4.40 13.38 -34.15
CA GLY A 117 -5.12 12.94 -32.97
C GLY A 117 -4.19 12.70 -31.76
N PRO A 118 -4.74 12.26 -30.62
CA PRO A 118 -3.95 11.98 -29.43
C PRO A 118 -2.98 10.81 -29.67
N GLN A 119 -1.71 11.01 -29.34
CA GLN A 119 -0.71 9.93 -29.40
C GLN A 119 -0.74 9.13 -28.11
N HIS A 120 -1.15 7.87 -28.19
CA HIS A 120 -1.23 7.00 -27.03
C HIS A 120 0.12 6.38 -26.68
N PHE A 121 0.33 6.13 -25.40
CA PHE A 121 1.50 5.42 -24.89
C PHE A 121 1.10 4.61 -23.66
N GLY A 122 1.91 3.60 -23.35
CA GLY A 122 1.73 2.79 -22.15
C GLY A 122 2.99 2.01 -21.82
N TRP A 123 3.08 1.54 -20.59
CA TRP A 123 4.20 0.76 -20.12
C TRP A 123 3.79 -0.24 -19.04
N VAL A 124 4.66 -1.22 -18.82
CA VAL A 124 4.69 -2.05 -17.62
C VAL A 124 6.06 -1.95 -17.00
N GLU A 125 6.14 -1.46 -15.76
CA GLU A 125 7.35 -1.47 -14.97
C GLU A 125 7.29 -2.56 -13.90
N VAL A 126 8.31 -3.42 -13.90
CA VAL A 126 8.47 -4.48 -12.90
C VAL A 126 9.61 -4.11 -11.98
N ALA A 127 9.34 -4.03 -10.68
CA ALA A 127 10.35 -3.79 -9.67
C ALA A 127 10.37 -4.88 -8.60
N GLN A 128 11.50 -5.03 -7.93
CA GLN A 128 11.66 -5.91 -6.77
C GLN A 128 12.26 -5.10 -5.63
N ASN A 129 11.59 -5.10 -4.47
CA ASN A 129 11.96 -4.29 -3.31
C ASN A 129 12.17 -2.80 -3.67
N GLY A 130 11.29 -2.26 -4.52
CA GLY A 130 11.36 -0.86 -5.00
C GLY A 130 12.44 -0.57 -6.04
N LYS A 131 13.28 -1.57 -6.39
CA LYS A 131 14.29 -1.43 -7.45
C LYS A 131 13.73 -1.93 -8.78
N THR A 132 13.63 -1.05 -9.77
CA THR A 132 13.22 -1.41 -11.13
C THR A 132 14.12 -2.51 -11.71
N LEU A 133 13.49 -3.60 -12.15
CA LEU A 133 14.14 -4.72 -12.82
C LEU A 133 14.01 -4.61 -14.33
N SER A 134 12.84 -4.19 -14.81
CA SER A 134 12.54 -4.08 -16.23
C SER A 134 11.43 -3.06 -16.45
N ARG A 135 11.48 -2.38 -17.60
CA ARG A 135 10.39 -1.56 -18.11
C ARG A 135 10.07 -2.01 -19.53
N LEU A 136 8.80 -2.26 -19.79
CA LEU A 136 8.27 -2.79 -21.04
C LEU A 136 7.39 -1.72 -21.65
N GLU A 137 7.69 -1.29 -22.86
CA GLU A 137 6.90 -0.26 -23.54
C GLU A 137 5.80 -0.93 -24.38
N CYS A 138 4.62 -0.30 -24.42
CA CYS A 138 3.52 -0.74 -25.25
C CYS A 138 3.72 -0.34 -26.71
N ILE A 139 3.13 -1.08 -27.65
CA ILE A 139 2.94 -0.63 -29.02
C ILE A 139 1.85 0.45 -29.01
N PRO A 140 2.13 1.71 -29.40
CA PRO A 140 1.21 2.85 -29.27
C PRO A 140 -0.20 2.58 -29.82
N ASP A 141 -0.29 1.99 -31.01
CA ASP A 141 -1.56 1.73 -31.72
C ASP A 141 -2.43 0.65 -31.06
N THR A 142 -1.88 -0.08 -30.09
CA THR A 142 -2.60 -1.13 -29.35
C THR A 142 -3.07 -0.66 -27.98
N VAL A 143 -2.67 0.53 -27.55
CA VAL A 143 -3.01 1.07 -26.23
C VAL A 143 -4.49 1.44 -26.20
N THR A 144 -5.24 0.74 -25.36
CA THR A 144 -6.57 1.16 -24.93
C THR A 144 -6.43 1.79 -23.55
N TYR A 145 -6.81 3.07 -23.41
CA TYR A 145 -6.80 3.78 -22.15
C TYR A 145 -7.97 4.76 -22.10
N GLY A 146 -8.83 4.60 -21.09
CA GLY A 146 -9.98 5.47 -20.85
C GLY A 146 -9.65 6.51 -19.78
N PHE A 147 -9.33 7.74 -20.18
CA PHE A 147 -9.23 8.87 -19.26
C PHE A 147 -10.63 9.44 -18.96
N GLY A 148 -10.98 9.69 -17.69
CA GLY A 148 -12.17 10.47 -17.31
C GLY A 148 -13.05 9.85 -16.22
N ASP A 149 -14.35 10.19 -16.25
CA ASP A 149 -15.37 9.96 -15.20
C ASP A 149 -15.73 8.47 -14.92
N GLY A 150 -14.96 7.52 -15.46
CA GLY A 150 -15.12 6.08 -15.29
C GLY A 150 -13.80 5.40 -14.87
N GLY A 151 -13.86 4.11 -14.51
CA GLY A 151 -12.68 3.33 -14.12
C GLY A 151 -12.25 3.50 -12.66
N LEU A 152 -10.95 3.32 -12.39
CA LEU A 152 -10.41 3.20 -11.03
C LEU A 152 -10.58 4.47 -10.18
N TYR A 153 -10.52 5.66 -10.79
CA TYR A 153 -10.75 6.91 -10.07
C TYR A 153 -12.18 6.98 -9.50
N ALA A 154 -13.17 6.75 -10.36
CA ALA A 154 -14.58 6.73 -9.97
C ALA A 154 -14.88 5.60 -8.97
N ALA A 155 -14.30 4.42 -9.17
CA ALA A 155 -14.44 3.29 -8.26
C ALA A 155 -13.89 3.61 -6.85
N LYS A 156 -12.73 4.28 -6.75
CA LYS A 156 -12.19 4.72 -5.47
C LYS A 156 -13.03 5.81 -4.80
N LEU A 157 -13.56 6.77 -5.57
CA LEU A 157 -14.52 7.75 -5.05
C LEU A 157 -15.78 7.07 -4.49
N ALA A 158 -16.33 6.10 -5.23
CA ALA A 158 -17.51 5.33 -4.80
C ALA A 158 -17.23 4.50 -3.54
N ALA A 159 -15.99 4.04 -3.37
CA ALA A 159 -15.51 3.39 -2.15
C ALA A 159 -15.28 4.36 -0.97
N GLY A 160 -15.61 5.65 -1.13
CA GLY A 160 -15.48 6.66 -0.08
C GLY A 160 -14.04 7.14 0.12
N LEU A 161 -13.17 7.01 -0.89
CA LEU A 161 -11.82 7.54 -0.87
C LEU A 161 -11.76 8.87 -1.63
N VAL A 162 -10.76 9.69 -1.32
CA VAL A 162 -10.40 10.90 -2.06
C VAL A 162 -8.91 10.92 -2.32
N TRP A 163 -8.52 11.44 -3.47
CA TRP A 163 -7.11 11.65 -3.79
C TRP A 163 -6.57 12.84 -3.00
N ASP A 164 -5.54 12.63 -2.18
CA ASP A 164 -4.78 13.70 -1.56
C ASP A 164 -3.52 13.99 -2.38
N ASP A 165 -3.56 15.08 -3.15
CA ASP A 165 -2.46 15.48 -4.02
C ASP A 165 -1.17 15.81 -3.26
N ARG A 166 -1.27 16.15 -1.97
CA ARG A 166 -0.09 16.45 -1.14
C ARG A 166 0.66 15.18 -0.76
N SER A 167 -0.06 14.15 -0.32
CA SER A 167 0.52 12.85 0.06
C SER A 167 0.69 11.90 -1.12
N LYS A 168 0.13 12.23 -2.30
CA LYS A 168 0.08 11.36 -3.49
C LYS A 168 -0.49 9.98 -3.14
N THR A 169 -1.53 9.97 -2.31
CA THR A 169 -2.20 8.75 -1.85
C THR A 169 -3.71 8.93 -1.79
N TRP A 170 -4.42 7.81 -1.82
CA TRP A 170 -5.85 7.78 -1.53
C TRP A 170 -6.09 7.72 -0.03
N VAL A 171 -6.98 8.57 0.46
CA VAL A 171 -7.41 8.59 1.86
C VAL A 171 -8.92 8.45 1.96
N PRO A 172 -9.47 7.82 3.01
CA PRO A 172 -10.88 7.96 3.33
C PRO A 172 -11.34 9.41 3.29
N ALA A 173 -12.52 9.65 2.72
CA ALA A 173 -13.20 10.94 2.73
C ALA A 173 -13.64 11.28 4.16
N ALA A 174 -12.70 11.75 4.99
CA ALA A 174 -12.97 12.02 6.39
C ALA A 174 -13.91 13.23 6.56
N PRO A 175 -14.90 13.18 7.46
CA PRO A 175 -15.32 14.39 8.15
C PRO A 175 -14.16 14.79 9.09
N GLY A 176 -13.73 16.05 9.03
CA GLY A 176 -12.51 16.57 9.69
C GLY A 176 -12.22 15.95 11.05
N GLN A 177 -11.31 14.97 11.07
CA GLN A 177 -10.82 14.35 12.29
C GLN A 177 -9.81 15.32 12.90
N ALA A 178 -9.90 15.55 14.21
CA ALA A 178 -8.92 16.37 14.92
C ALA A 178 -7.54 15.74 14.76
N SER A 179 -6.56 16.54 14.32
CA SER A 179 -5.16 16.11 14.17
C SER A 179 -4.67 15.45 15.46
N LEU A 180 -4.20 14.20 15.37
CA LEU A 180 -3.56 13.52 16.50
C LEU A 180 -2.23 14.16 16.85
N LEU A 181 -1.53 14.71 15.85
CA LEU A 181 -0.31 15.47 16.08
C LEU A 181 -0.64 16.79 16.77
N GLY A 182 -0.09 16.96 17.97
CA GLY A 182 -0.01 18.24 18.65
C GLY A 182 0.99 19.16 17.96
N SER A 183 0.84 20.48 18.14
CA SER A 183 1.89 21.44 17.83
C SER A 183 2.59 21.84 19.13
N GLU A 184 3.86 21.51 19.26
CA GLU A 184 4.65 21.96 20.39
C GLU A 184 5.43 23.21 19.99
N THR A 185 4.90 24.39 20.36
CA THR A 185 5.49 25.73 20.08
C THR A 185 6.87 25.97 20.71
N ARG A 186 7.46 24.96 21.34
CA ARG A 186 8.71 25.04 22.11
C ARG A 186 9.84 24.20 21.54
N LEU A 187 9.61 23.44 20.48
CA LEU A 187 10.70 22.86 19.68
C LEU A 187 11.27 23.95 18.75
N PRO A 188 12.59 23.96 18.46
CA PRO A 188 13.21 25.00 17.63
C PRO A 188 12.67 25.10 16.21
N ASP A 189 12.04 24.03 15.73
CA ASP A 189 11.20 23.94 14.55
C ASP A 189 9.80 23.60 15.05
N ASP A 190 8.73 24.24 14.55
CA ASP A 190 7.32 23.93 14.87
C ASP A 190 7.03 22.42 14.74
N GLY A 191 7.34 21.68 15.80
CA GLY A 191 7.57 20.24 15.73
C GLY A 191 6.29 19.52 16.03
N ASP A 192 5.82 18.74 15.06
CA ASP A 192 4.74 17.80 15.27
C ASP A 192 5.14 16.81 16.36
N CYS A 193 4.28 16.68 17.37
CA CYS A 193 4.49 15.75 18.47
C CYS A 193 3.30 14.80 18.61
N LEU A 194 3.58 13.59 19.05
CA LEU A 194 2.59 12.56 19.32
C LEU A 194 2.30 12.50 20.82
N PRO A 195 1.04 12.44 21.28
CA PRO A 195 0.75 12.35 22.71
C PRO A 195 1.35 11.06 23.31
N ALA A 196 1.79 11.11 24.56
CA ALA A 196 2.42 9.99 25.25
C ALA A 196 1.54 8.72 25.27
N THR A 197 0.22 8.91 25.27
CA THR A 197 -0.76 7.81 25.21
C THR A 197 -0.65 6.95 23.95
N GLU A 198 -0.09 7.47 22.87
CA GLU A 198 0.09 6.71 21.62
C GLU A 198 1.32 5.81 21.61
N PHE A 199 2.22 5.94 22.59
CA PHE A 199 3.42 5.12 22.70
C PHE A 199 3.10 3.77 23.38
N ALA A 200 2.16 3.05 22.78
CA ALA A 200 1.73 1.74 23.21
C ALA A 200 1.39 0.86 21.99
N LEU A 201 1.58 -0.45 22.13
CA LEU A 201 1.16 -1.44 21.14
C LEU A 201 0.29 -2.49 21.81
N ARG A 202 -1.00 -2.54 21.42
CA ARG A 202 -2.01 -3.47 21.96
C ARG A 202 -2.01 -3.61 23.49
N GLY A 203 -1.84 -2.49 24.20
CA GLY A 203 -1.91 -2.41 25.65
C GLY A 203 -0.59 -2.62 26.39
N VAL A 204 0.53 -2.84 25.68
CA VAL A 204 1.87 -2.69 26.25
C VAL A 204 2.33 -1.25 26.00
N ALA A 205 2.59 -0.50 27.06
CA ALA A 205 3.01 0.90 26.97
C ALA A 205 4.53 1.05 27.18
N MET A 206 5.11 2.08 26.56
CA MET A 206 6.46 2.51 26.88
C MET A 206 6.55 2.89 28.38
N GLY A 207 7.62 2.45 29.05
CA GLY A 207 7.81 2.64 30.48
C GLY A 207 7.07 1.66 31.38
N ASP A 208 6.28 0.72 30.83
CA ASP A 208 5.66 -0.33 31.64
C ASP A 208 6.72 -1.15 32.39
N PRO A 209 6.49 -1.48 33.67
CA PRO A 209 7.40 -2.32 34.42
C PRO A 209 7.33 -3.77 33.92
N LEU A 210 8.44 -4.49 33.88
CA LEU A 210 8.50 -5.91 33.48
C LEU A 210 7.44 -6.79 34.16
N MET A 211 7.12 -6.48 35.42
CA MET A 211 6.11 -7.19 36.20
C MET A 211 4.70 -7.12 35.59
N SER A 212 4.35 -6.07 34.84
CA SER A 212 3.06 -5.97 34.14
C SER A 212 2.98 -6.91 32.93
N LEU A 213 4.14 -7.30 32.38
CA LEU A 213 4.27 -8.15 31.19
C LEU A 213 4.30 -9.65 31.49
N GLY A 214 4.20 -10.06 32.76
CA GLY A 214 4.41 -11.46 33.17
C GLY A 214 3.48 -12.51 32.50
N LYS A 215 2.39 -12.07 31.84
CA LYS A 215 1.52 -12.95 31.04
C LYS A 215 2.01 -13.18 29.61
N LEU A 216 2.97 -12.38 29.14
CA LEU A 216 3.50 -12.42 27.77
C LEU A 216 4.69 -13.38 27.64
N GLY A 217 5.37 -13.71 28.74
CA GLY A 217 6.50 -14.63 28.74
C GLY A 217 7.64 -14.14 29.61
N SER A 218 8.84 -14.66 29.38
CA SER A 218 10.06 -14.22 30.04
C SER A 218 10.99 -13.56 29.02
N PRO A 219 11.68 -12.46 29.39
CA PRO A 219 12.70 -11.87 28.54
C PRO A 219 13.93 -12.76 28.39
N GLU A 220 14.62 -12.57 27.27
CA GLU A 220 15.90 -13.19 26.94
C GLU A 220 16.95 -12.10 26.64
N ALA A 221 18.23 -12.43 26.80
CA ALA A 221 19.32 -11.52 26.49
C ALA A 221 19.32 -11.14 24.99
N SER A 222 19.26 -9.86 24.68
CA SER A 222 19.14 -9.39 23.28
C SER A 222 20.47 -9.32 22.51
N GLY A 223 21.60 -9.34 23.21
CA GLY A 223 22.91 -8.99 22.64
C GLY A 223 23.12 -7.49 22.40
N VAL A 224 22.13 -6.65 22.68
CA VAL A 224 22.21 -5.19 22.59
C VAL A 224 22.60 -4.63 23.95
N PHE A 225 23.58 -3.71 23.96
CA PHE A 225 24.07 -3.09 25.20
C PHE A 225 23.71 -1.62 25.26
N LEU A 226 23.16 -1.18 26.38
CA LEU A 226 22.85 0.22 26.66
C LEU A 226 23.48 0.60 28.01
N ALA A 227 24.27 1.69 28.02
CA ALA A 227 25.03 2.13 29.19
C ALA A 227 25.92 1.02 29.84
N GLY A 228 26.38 0.05 29.04
CA GLY A 228 27.23 -1.06 29.51
C GLY A 228 26.49 -2.22 30.17
N GLU A 229 25.17 -2.15 30.26
CA GLU A 229 24.28 -3.23 30.70
C GLU A 229 23.58 -3.82 29.46
N GLU A 230 23.35 -5.12 29.46
CA GLU A 230 22.63 -5.78 28.36
C GLU A 230 21.13 -5.49 28.45
N VAL A 231 20.52 -5.21 27.31
CA VAL A 231 19.08 -5.03 27.16
C VAL A 231 18.44 -6.42 27.03
N ASP A 232 17.36 -6.61 27.76
CA ASP A 232 16.52 -7.80 27.68
C ASP A 232 15.48 -7.64 26.57
N ARG A 233 15.12 -8.71 25.87
CA ARG A 233 14.10 -8.69 24.80
C ARG A 233 13.05 -9.78 24.97
N MET A 234 11.80 -9.43 24.67
CA MET A 234 10.69 -10.37 24.49
C MET A 234 10.18 -10.31 23.06
N THR A 235 10.08 -11.45 22.38
CA THR A 235 9.56 -11.52 21.00
C THR A 235 8.20 -12.24 20.96
N LEU A 236 7.22 -11.58 20.36
CA LEU A 236 5.81 -11.97 20.37
C LEU A 236 5.19 -11.73 18.99
N ALA A 237 5.02 -12.79 18.18
CA ALA A 237 4.28 -12.72 16.91
C ALA A 237 4.62 -11.49 16.03
N GLY A 238 5.92 -11.27 15.80
CA GLY A 238 6.43 -10.15 15.01
C GLY A 238 6.48 -8.80 15.74
N MET A 239 6.33 -8.79 17.06
CA MET A 239 6.69 -7.67 17.93
C MET A 239 7.88 -8.02 18.82
N ASP A 240 8.87 -7.14 18.88
CA ASP A 240 9.95 -7.18 19.87
C ASP A 240 9.70 -6.10 20.92
N ILE A 241 9.88 -6.44 22.19
CA ILE A 241 9.82 -5.52 23.34
C ILE A 241 11.21 -5.53 24.00
N ASP A 242 11.87 -4.39 24.01
CA ASP A 242 13.15 -4.16 24.66
C ASP A 242 12.94 -3.62 26.08
N ILE A 243 13.54 -4.29 27.05
CA ILE A 243 13.42 -4.03 28.48
C ILE A 243 14.81 -3.71 29.03
N PHE A 244 14.91 -2.61 29.76
CA PHE A 244 16.13 -2.21 30.42
C PHE A 244 15.81 -1.79 31.85
N ARG A 245 16.57 -2.29 32.83
CA ARG A 245 16.34 -2.02 34.26
C ARG A 245 14.88 -2.24 34.69
N ASN A 246 14.27 -3.33 34.19
CA ASN A 246 12.89 -3.75 34.45
C ASN A 246 11.80 -2.79 33.92
N VAL A 247 12.09 -1.94 32.94
CA VAL A 247 11.08 -1.10 32.27
C VAL A 247 11.16 -1.24 30.76
N VAL A 248 10.04 -1.11 30.06
CA VAL A 248 9.98 -1.11 28.59
C VAL A 248 10.62 0.17 28.04
N ILE A 249 11.67 0.01 27.24
CA ILE A 249 12.43 1.12 26.64
C ILE A 249 12.38 1.15 25.11
N GLY A 250 11.87 0.09 24.50
CA GLY A 250 11.69 0.00 23.07
C GLY A 250 10.67 -1.06 22.69
N MET A 251 9.97 -0.83 21.59
CA MET A 251 9.11 -1.81 20.95
C MET A 251 9.24 -1.69 19.43
N SER A 252 9.19 -2.80 18.71
CA SER A 252 9.08 -2.79 17.25
C SER A 252 8.07 -3.82 16.79
N ALA A 253 7.21 -3.47 15.84
CA ALA A 253 6.21 -4.35 15.27
C ALA A 253 6.36 -4.43 13.74
N THR A 254 6.26 -5.65 13.23
CA THR A 254 6.35 -5.99 11.79
C THR A 254 5.08 -6.68 11.28
N THR A 255 4.04 -6.77 12.12
CA THR A 255 2.75 -7.39 11.78
C THR A 255 1.59 -6.49 12.18
N ALA A 256 0.45 -6.62 11.50
CA ALA A 256 -0.74 -5.81 11.71
C ALA A 256 -1.46 -6.09 13.04
N LEU A 257 -1.01 -7.09 13.81
CA LEU A 257 -1.62 -7.49 15.09
C LEU A 257 -1.45 -6.42 16.18
N TRP A 258 -0.36 -5.64 16.08
CA TRP A 258 0.09 -4.69 17.08
C TRP A 258 -0.27 -3.28 16.63
N GLU A 259 -1.44 -2.82 17.07
CA GLU A 259 -1.94 -1.48 16.77
C GLU A 259 -1.64 -0.51 17.93
N MET A 260 -1.30 0.73 17.57
CA MET A 260 -1.30 1.86 18.49
C MET A 260 -2.75 2.24 18.85
N PRO A 261 -2.98 2.98 19.95
CA PRO A 261 -4.33 3.37 20.37
C PRO A 261 -5.13 4.14 19.32
N SER A 262 -4.47 4.93 18.46
CA SER A 262 -5.08 5.58 17.31
C SER A 262 -5.47 4.66 16.14
N GLY A 263 -5.07 3.39 16.20
CA GLY A 263 -5.24 2.41 15.12
C GLY A 263 -4.08 2.35 14.12
N LEU A 264 -3.00 3.13 14.33
CA LEU A 264 -1.79 3.01 13.52
C LEU A 264 -1.20 1.60 13.66
N ARG A 265 -0.99 0.93 12.51
CA ARG A 265 -0.51 -0.46 12.45
C ARG A 265 0.20 -0.75 11.13
N VAL A 266 0.93 -1.86 11.09
CA VAL A 266 1.54 -2.39 9.86
C VAL A 266 0.48 -2.68 8.80
N GLY A 267 0.81 -2.37 7.54
CA GLY A 267 -0.04 -2.56 6.35
C GLY A 267 -0.86 -1.33 5.94
N LEU A 268 -0.94 -0.29 6.78
CA LEU A 268 -1.59 0.97 6.41
C LEU A 268 -0.85 1.67 5.27
N THR A 269 -1.57 2.37 4.40
CA THR A 269 -0.98 3.27 3.41
C THR A 269 -0.48 4.54 4.09
N ARG A 270 0.42 5.27 3.41
CA ARG A 270 0.88 6.59 3.90
C ARG A 270 -0.28 7.58 4.09
N GLY A 271 -1.29 7.53 3.22
CA GLY A 271 -2.49 8.35 3.34
C GLY A 271 -3.29 8.05 4.60
N GLU A 272 -3.54 6.77 4.88
CA GLU A 272 -4.21 6.36 6.12
C GLU A 272 -3.42 6.80 7.36
N VAL A 273 -2.08 6.66 7.34
CA VAL A 273 -1.22 7.16 8.41
C VAL A 273 -1.33 8.67 8.56
N THR A 274 -1.21 9.43 7.47
CA THR A 274 -1.32 10.89 7.47
C THR A 274 -2.70 11.37 7.93
N GLN A 275 -3.77 10.63 7.60
CA GLN A 275 -5.12 10.94 8.09
C GLN A 275 -5.23 10.72 9.59
N ILE A 276 -4.74 9.58 10.11
CA ILE A 276 -4.75 9.31 11.55
C ILE A 276 -3.94 10.38 12.30
N LEU A 277 -2.77 10.74 11.76
CA LEU A 277 -1.91 11.77 12.33
C LEU A 277 -2.47 13.19 12.15
N GLY A 278 -3.32 13.41 11.14
CA GLY A 278 -3.84 14.70 10.70
C GLY A 278 -2.94 15.44 9.70
N ARG A 279 -1.64 15.14 9.67
CA ARG A 279 -0.64 15.66 8.70
C ARG A 279 0.60 14.78 8.65
N ALA A 280 1.43 14.96 7.63
CA ALA A 280 2.73 14.31 7.55
C ALA A 280 3.70 14.93 8.59
N PRO A 281 4.31 14.13 9.49
CA PRO A 281 5.14 14.64 10.57
C PRO A 281 6.37 15.39 10.07
N GLY A 282 6.70 16.51 10.72
CA GLY A 282 7.96 17.24 10.51
C GLY A 282 8.12 17.78 9.08
N GLY A 283 7.01 17.98 8.37
CA GLY A 283 7.03 18.42 6.98
C GLY A 283 7.55 17.38 5.99
N ALA A 284 7.59 16.10 6.38
CA ALA A 284 7.99 15.01 5.50
C ALA A 284 7.18 15.02 4.20
N THR A 285 7.84 14.74 3.07
CA THR A 285 7.19 14.65 1.77
C THR A 285 6.33 13.39 1.67
N SER A 286 5.38 13.40 0.72
CA SER A 286 4.57 12.24 0.30
C SER A 286 5.36 10.97 -0.01
N THR A 287 6.63 11.11 -0.37
CA THR A 287 7.50 10.01 -0.81
C THR A 287 8.47 9.56 0.27
N ALA A 288 8.41 10.12 1.48
CA ALA A 288 9.36 9.80 2.54
C ALA A 288 9.31 8.31 2.91
N GLU A 289 10.45 7.62 2.86
CA GLU A 289 10.59 6.19 3.19
C GLU A 289 10.20 5.88 4.65
N LYS A 290 10.22 6.90 5.50
CA LYS A 290 9.77 6.79 6.89
C LYS A 290 9.19 8.11 7.40
N PHE A 291 8.29 8.01 8.36
CA PHE A 291 7.92 9.11 9.23
C PHE A 291 8.58 8.94 10.59
N SER A 292 9.05 10.05 11.17
CA SER A 292 9.64 10.08 12.50
C SER A 292 8.95 11.16 13.31
N VAL A 293 8.46 10.80 14.49
CA VAL A 293 7.64 11.67 15.34
C VAL A 293 8.16 11.61 16.75
N LEU A 294 8.32 12.76 17.40
CA LEU A 294 8.68 12.84 18.81
C LEU A 294 7.42 12.78 19.67
N GLY A 295 7.54 12.25 20.88
CA GLY A 295 6.49 12.39 21.89
C GLY A 295 6.40 13.84 22.38
N CYS A 296 5.18 14.31 22.65
CA CYS A 296 4.98 15.64 23.25
C CYS A 296 5.61 15.68 24.64
N LEU A 297 6.33 16.76 24.96
CA LEU A 297 6.98 16.91 26.27
C LEU A 297 5.95 17.34 27.32
N GLU A 298 5.60 16.46 28.25
CA GLU A 298 4.73 16.81 29.38
C GLU A 298 5.49 17.54 30.51
N ASP A 299 6.82 17.35 30.62
CA ASP A 299 7.68 18.03 31.62
C ASP A 299 9.08 18.35 31.06
N ARG A 300 9.74 19.40 31.57
CA ARG A 300 11.06 19.88 31.10
C ARG A 300 12.24 18.98 31.49
N ASP A 301 12.06 18.14 32.51
CA ASP A 301 13.11 17.31 33.11
C ASP A 301 12.96 15.80 32.80
N SER A 302 11.96 15.39 32.00
CA SER A 302 11.84 14.00 31.58
C SER A 302 12.91 13.68 30.52
N PHE A 303 13.94 12.97 30.94
CA PHE A 303 15.00 12.48 30.05
C PHE A 303 14.47 11.49 28.98
N ALA A 304 13.35 10.81 29.24
CA ALA A 304 12.70 9.92 28.30
C ALA A 304 12.01 10.68 27.16
N LYS A 305 12.78 11.14 26.18
CA LYS A 305 12.23 11.56 24.88
C LYS A 305 11.76 10.32 24.14
N LEU A 306 10.46 10.11 24.14
CA LEU A 306 9.81 9.09 23.33
C LEU A 306 9.89 9.49 21.85
N TYR A 307 10.11 8.52 20.98
CA TYR A 307 10.02 8.73 19.53
C TYR A 307 9.45 7.50 18.84
N ALA A 308 8.69 7.76 17.78
CA ALA A 308 8.05 6.77 16.94
C ALA A 308 8.62 6.86 15.54
N VAL A 309 8.91 5.71 14.93
CA VAL A 309 9.37 5.59 13.55
C VAL A 309 8.42 4.66 12.81
N ILE A 310 7.80 5.18 11.75
CA ILE A 310 6.92 4.43 10.87
C ILE A 310 7.66 4.28 9.54
N VAL A 311 8.06 3.05 9.20
CA VAL A 311 8.79 2.75 7.96
C VAL A 311 7.81 2.23 6.92
N PHE A 312 7.90 2.77 5.70
CA PHE A 312 7.12 2.32 4.56
C PHE A 312 7.94 1.38 3.70
N GLY A 313 7.34 0.24 3.34
CA GLY A 313 7.92 -0.74 2.45
C GLY A 313 7.85 -0.31 0.98
N PRO A 314 8.40 -1.16 0.09
CA PRO A 314 8.35 -0.95 -1.36
C PRO A 314 6.92 -1.00 -1.92
N ASP A 315 5.99 -1.61 -1.19
CA ASP A 315 4.55 -1.63 -1.47
C ASP A 315 3.82 -0.34 -1.05
N LYS A 316 4.58 0.68 -0.64
CA LYS A 316 4.13 1.97 -0.11
C LYS A 316 3.24 1.85 1.14
N ARG A 317 3.24 0.68 1.80
CA ARG A 317 2.51 0.43 3.05
C ARG A 317 3.46 0.40 4.23
N VAL A 318 2.95 0.60 5.43
CA VAL A 318 3.73 0.51 6.66
C VAL A 318 4.30 -0.90 6.78
N GLN A 319 5.62 -1.02 6.69
CA GLN A 319 6.36 -2.27 6.86
C GLN A 319 6.66 -2.55 8.33
N SER A 320 6.98 -1.49 9.09
CA SER A 320 7.26 -1.61 10.52
C SER A 320 6.96 -0.32 11.27
N ILE A 321 6.58 -0.48 12.54
CA ILE A 321 6.46 0.63 13.50
C ILE A 321 7.45 0.35 14.63
N SER A 322 8.23 1.35 15.02
CA SER A 322 9.15 1.26 16.16
C SER A 322 8.91 2.42 17.13
N LEU A 323 8.86 2.12 18.42
CA LEU A 323 8.74 3.06 19.52
C LEU A 323 9.98 2.91 20.39
N ALA A 324 10.59 4.01 20.84
CA ALA A 324 11.76 3.92 21.72
C ALA A 324 11.92 5.16 22.59
N SER A 325 12.69 5.01 23.67
CA SER A 325 13.14 6.10 24.54
C SER A 325 14.59 6.47 24.22
N LEU A 326 14.88 7.75 24.01
CA LEU A 326 16.23 8.25 23.69
C LEU A 326 17.16 8.39 24.91
N ALA A 327 16.60 8.49 26.12
CA ALA A 327 17.37 8.43 27.36
C ALA A 327 16.55 7.71 28.45
N PRO A 328 16.54 6.36 28.41
CA PRO A 328 15.86 5.51 29.38
C PRO A 328 16.59 5.43 30.74
#